data_AF-A0A2L1TWM6-F1
#
_entry.id   AF-A0A2L1TWM6-F1
#
_cell.length_a   1.000
_cell.length_b   1.000
_cell.length_c   1.000
_cell.angle_alpha   90.00
_cell.angle_beta   90.00
_cell.angle_gamma   90.00
#
_symmetry.space_group_name_H-M   'P 1'
#
loop_
_entity.id
_entity.type
_entity.pdbx_description
1 polymer ?
#
loop_
_entity_poly.entity_id
_entity_poly.type
_entity_poly.pdbx_seq_one_letter_code
_entity_poly.pdbx_strand_id
1 'polypeptide(L)'
;MNQIMLDIPNYGPWILTHKGDSSCRLLADRHYSRQTIGHPMFTRPGRNLVLRTALGNAVWVTWSGIRDDGLDAWECAVFRNESNYLSSFLIKLAVDATIGEWGTPPVDGIITYVDPKKINSVNPGCCFKKAGWQRIGKSSKRGLILLQVGRG
;
A
#
# COMPACT_ATOMS: atom_id res chain seq x y z
N MET A 1 -38.76 -13.10 7.95
CA MET A 1 -37.99 -12.13 7.14
C MET A 1 -36.53 -12.47 7.31
N ASN A 2 -35.91 -13.11 6.32
CA ASN A 2 -34.48 -13.41 6.37
C ASN A 2 -33.74 -12.11 6.07
N GLN A 3 -33.22 -11.49 7.12
CA GLN A 3 -32.32 -10.36 7.01
C GLN A 3 -31.03 -10.88 6.38
N ILE A 4 -30.72 -10.43 5.17
CA ILE A 4 -29.45 -10.72 4.51
C ILE A 4 -28.39 -9.99 5.32
N MET A 5 -27.71 -10.69 6.23
CA MET A 5 -26.43 -10.22 6.76
C MET A 5 -25.45 -10.27 5.60
N LEU A 6 -25.22 -9.11 4.97
CA LEU A 6 -24.04 -8.93 4.15
C LEU A 6 -22.86 -8.91 5.13
N ASP A 7 -22.08 -9.98 5.17
CA ASP A 7 -20.78 -9.99 5.82
C ASP A 7 -19.85 -9.05 5.03
N ILE A 8 -20.02 -7.75 5.26
CA ILE A 8 -19.16 -6.72 4.68
C ILE A 8 -17.89 -6.70 5.53
N PRO A 9 -16.72 -7.04 4.96
CA PRO A 9 -15.48 -6.96 5.70
C PRO A 9 -15.26 -5.53 6.21
N ASN A 10 -14.97 -5.40 7.50
CA ASN A 10 -14.67 -4.12 8.13
C ASN A 10 -13.16 -4.02 8.40
N TYR A 11 -12.49 -3.13 7.67
CA TYR A 11 -11.06 -2.88 7.77
C TYR A 11 -10.74 -1.57 8.52
N GLY A 12 -11.61 -1.19 9.45
CA GLY A 12 -11.52 0.06 10.20
C GLY A 12 -11.78 1.26 9.28
N PRO A 13 -10.85 2.22 9.16
CA PRO A 13 -11.05 3.41 8.33
C PRO A 13 -10.93 3.11 6.82
N TRP A 14 -10.51 1.90 6.45
CA TRP A 14 -10.32 1.49 5.06
C TRP A 14 -11.60 0.98 4.43
N ILE A 15 -11.87 1.48 3.22
CA ILE A 15 -12.93 1.04 2.33
C ILE A 15 -12.27 0.51 1.06
N LEU A 16 -12.65 -0.71 0.66
CA LEU A 16 -12.21 -1.29 -0.60
C LEU A 16 -12.80 -0.50 -1.77
N THR A 17 -11.96 -0.19 -2.76
CA THR A 17 -12.36 0.52 -3.98
C THR A 17 -11.59 -0.04 -5.18
N HIS A 18 -11.61 0.68 -6.31
CA HIS A 18 -11.01 0.25 -7.56
C HIS A 18 -9.91 1.22 -8.05
N LYS A 19 -9.06 0.73 -8.95
CA LYS A 19 -7.91 1.44 -9.55
C LYS A 19 -8.24 2.67 -10.40
N GLY A 20 -9.51 3.01 -10.55
CA GLY A 20 -10.02 4.20 -11.24
C GLY A 20 -10.75 5.18 -10.32
N ASP A 21 -10.74 4.95 -9.00
CA ASP A 21 -11.33 5.86 -8.03
C ASP A 21 -10.68 7.25 -8.13
N SER A 22 -11.50 8.27 -8.34
CA SER A 22 -11.03 9.63 -8.60
C SER A 22 -10.30 10.23 -7.39
N SER A 23 -10.76 9.96 -6.17
CA SER A 23 -10.14 10.46 -4.93
C SER A 23 -8.74 9.87 -4.73
N CYS A 24 -8.61 8.56 -4.94
CA CYS A 24 -7.34 7.85 -4.91
C CYS A 24 -6.39 8.33 -5.99
N ARG A 25 -6.90 8.55 -7.22
CA ARG A 25 -6.10 9.04 -8.33
C ARG A 25 -5.49 10.41 -8.02
N LEU A 26 -6.26 11.33 -7.45
CA LEU A 26 -5.76 12.66 -7.08
C LEU A 26 -4.65 12.57 -6.02
N LEU A 27 -4.80 11.69 -5.03
CA LEU A 27 -3.73 11.42 -4.05
C LEU A 27 -2.49 10.81 -4.73
N ALA A 28 -2.68 9.83 -5.61
CA ALA A 28 -1.60 9.19 -6.35
C ALA A 28 -0.88 10.16 -7.30
N ASP A 29 -1.59 11.12 -7.91
CA ASP A 29 -1.01 12.18 -8.75
C ASP A 29 0.00 13.05 -7.97
N ARG A 30 -0.12 13.12 -6.64
CA ARG A 30 0.82 13.81 -5.75
C ARG A 30 1.88 12.91 -5.12
N HIS A 31 1.91 11.62 -5.46
CA HIS A 31 2.88 10.66 -4.92
C HIS A 31 4.11 10.55 -5.83
N TYR A 32 5.32 10.50 -5.24
CA TYR A 32 6.58 10.52 -6.00
C TYR A 32 6.80 9.30 -6.90
N SER A 33 6.06 8.20 -6.71
CA SER A 33 6.12 7.02 -7.57
C SER A 33 5.27 7.13 -8.83
N ARG A 34 4.44 8.17 -8.96
CA ARG A 34 3.54 8.33 -10.10
C ARG A 34 4.32 8.61 -11.37
N GLN A 35 4.04 7.83 -12.41
CA GLN A 35 4.68 7.98 -13.74
C GLN A 35 3.91 8.96 -14.63
N THR A 36 2.59 8.79 -14.75
CA THR A 36 1.74 9.62 -15.62
C THR A 36 0.63 10.28 -14.81
N ILE A 37 0.81 11.56 -14.50
CA ILE A 37 -0.17 12.38 -13.77
C ILE A 37 -1.46 12.52 -14.61
N GLY A 38 -2.63 12.43 -13.96
CA GLY A 38 -3.92 12.61 -14.61
C GLY A 38 -4.46 11.38 -15.36
N HIS A 39 -3.64 10.35 -15.57
CA HIS A 39 -4.09 9.10 -16.17
C HIS A 39 -5.26 8.47 -15.37
N PRO A 40 -6.36 8.02 -16.01
CA PRO A 40 -7.57 7.55 -15.31
C PRO A 40 -7.34 6.37 -14.36
N MET A 41 -6.36 5.52 -14.68
CA MET A 41 -5.92 4.43 -13.81
C MET A 41 -4.59 4.80 -13.16
N PHE A 42 -4.46 4.59 -11.86
CA PHE A 42 -3.26 4.99 -11.11
C PHE A 42 -2.41 3.82 -10.60
N THR A 43 -2.81 2.59 -10.92
CA THR A 43 -2.07 1.38 -10.58
C THR A 43 -1.45 0.73 -11.82
N ARG A 44 -0.37 -0.02 -11.62
CA ARG A 44 0.26 -0.79 -12.70
C ARG A 44 -0.55 -2.07 -13.03
N PRO A 45 -0.39 -2.65 -14.23
CA PRO A 45 -1.01 -3.94 -14.59
C PRO A 45 -0.69 -5.04 -13.58
N GLY A 46 -1.62 -5.97 -13.36
CA GLY A 46 -1.54 -7.03 -12.35
C GLY A 46 -2.72 -7.03 -11.37
N ARG A 47 -2.64 -7.84 -10.32
CA ARG A 47 -3.66 -7.88 -9.25
C ARG A 47 -3.44 -6.69 -8.34
N ASN A 48 -4.50 -5.93 -8.09
CA ASN A 48 -4.46 -4.72 -7.26
C ASN A 48 -5.58 -4.76 -6.23
N LEU A 49 -5.24 -4.44 -4.99
CA LEU A 49 -6.19 -4.15 -3.92
C LEU A 49 -6.00 -2.69 -3.56
N VAL A 50 -7.09 -1.93 -3.64
CA VAL A 50 -7.07 -0.48 -3.46
C VAL A 50 -7.97 -0.16 -2.27
N LEU A 51 -7.39 0.50 -1.28
CA LEU A 51 -8.12 0.99 -0.11
C LEU A 51 -8.09 2.50 -0.08
N ARG A 52 -9.19 3.09 0.39
CA ARG A 52 -9.26 4.52 0.71
C ARG A 52 -9.99 4.78 2.01
N THR A 53 -9.73 5.93 2.60
CA THR A 53 -10.59 6.43 3.69
C THR A 53 -11.93 6.92 3.16
N ALA A 54 -12.93 6.97 4.04
CA ALA A 54 -14.26 7.49 3.70
C ALA A 54 -14.22 8.88 3.05
N LEU A 55 -13.36 9.77 3.58
CA LEU A 55 -13.15 11.13 3.08
C LEU A 55 -12.24 11.22 1.85
N GLY A 56 -11.70 10.09 1.36
CA GLY A 56 -10.82 10.08 0.18
C GLY A 56 -9.49 10.81 0.38
N ASN A 57 -9.02 10.93 1.62
CA ASN A 57 -7.80 11.65 2.00
C ASN A 57 -6.65 10.72 2.44
N ALA A 58 -6.82 9.40 2.35
CA ALA A 58 -5.70 8.46 2.36
C ALA A 58 -5.97 7.33 1.36
N VAL A 59 -4.90 6.80 0.77
CA VAL A 59 -4.92 5.71 -0.19
C VAL A 59 -3.83 4.70 0.13
N TRP A 60 -4.17 3.42 -0.03
CA TRP A 60 -3.24 2.30 0.00
C TRP A 60 -3.47 1.41 -1.22
N VAL A 61 -2.38 0.92 -1.83
CA VAL A 61 -2.43 -0.04 -2.93
C VAL A 61 -1.50 -1.20 -2.63
N THR A 62 -2.07 -2.39 -2.48
CA THR A 62 -1.31 -3.65 -2.58
C THR A 62 -1.34 -4.12 -4.02
N TRP A 63 -0.19 -4.53 -4.54
CA TRP A 63 -0.02 -5.10 -5.87
C TRP A 63 0.61 -6.49 -5.81
N SER A 64 0.20 -7.38 -6.73
CA SER A 64 0.87 -8.64 -7.04
C SER A 64 0.95 -8.84 -8.57
N GLY A 65 2.08 -9.36 -9.03
CA GLY A 65 2.38 -9.59 -10.45
C GLY A 65 3.85 -9.99 -10.66
N ILE A 66 4.29 -10.00 -11.92
CA ILE A 66 5.65 -10.40 -12.30
C ILE A 66 6.68 -9.37 -11.82
N ARG A 67 7.70 -9.84 -11.09
CA ARG A 67 8.77 -9.02 -10.52
C ARG A 67 10.12 -9.39 -11.14
N ASP A 68 11.02 -8.41 -11.23
CA ASP A 68 12.39 -8.59 -11.73
C ASP A 68 13.45 -8.54 -10.61
N ASP A 69 13.02 -8.43 -9.35
CA ASP A 69 13.90 -8.38 -8.17
C ASP A 69 14.08 -9.72 -7.47
N GLY A 70 13.46 -10.78 -8.00
CA GLY A 70 13.59 -12.16 -7.51
C GLY A 70 12.86 -12.44 -6.18
N LEU A 71 12.07 -11.48 -5.67
CA LEU A 71 11.26 -11.68 -4.47
C LEU A 71 9.91 -12.27 -4.83
N ASP A 72 9.41 -13.18 -4.00
CA ASP A 72 8.01 -13.61 -4.04
C ASP A 72 7.25 -12.88 -2.93
N ALA A 73 6.70 -11.72 -3.26
CA ALA A 73 6.07 -10.82 -2.30
C ALA A 73 4.94 -10.00 -2.93
N TRP A 74 3.98 -9.59 -2.09
CA TRP A 74 3.07 -8.50 -2.43
C TRP A 74 3.74 -7.16 -2.17
N GLU A 75 3.41 -6.14 -2.97
CA GLU A 75 4.01 -4.81 -2.83
C GLU A 75 2.97 -3.77 -2.42
N CYS A 76 3.26 -3.01 -1.36
CA CYS A 76 2.66 -1.70 -1.17
C CYS A 76 3.23 -0.74 -2.24
N ALA A 77 2.52 -0.62 -3.36
CA ALA A 77 2.93 0.15 -4.53
C ALA A 77 2.65 1.66 -4.37
N VAL A 78 1.60 2.00 -3.60
CA VAL A 78 1.24 3.38 -3.28
C VAL A 78 0.71 3.43 -1.85
N PHE A 79 1.26 4.34 -1.04
CA PHE A 79 0.65 4.77 0.20
C PHE A 79 0.77 6.28 0.33
N ARG A 80 -0.35 6.96 0.53
CA ARG A 80 -0.37 8.39 0.81
C ARG A 80 -1.46 8.68 1.84
N ASN A 81 -1.11 9.46 2.85
CA ASN A 81 -2.00 9.88 3.92
C ASN A 81 -1.97 11.41 4.05
N GLU A 82 -3.10 12.05 3.78
CA GLU A 82 -3.38 13.46 4.01
C GLU A 82 -4.51 13.63 5.05
N SER A 83 -4.81 12.57 5.81
CA SER A 83 -5.82 12.55 6.87
C SER A 83 -5.20 12.81 8.25
N ASN A 84 -6.06 12.87 9.28
CA ASN A 84 -5.64 13.00 10.68
C ASN A 84 -5.27 11.65 11.35
N TYR A 85 -5.44 10.52 10.66
CA TYR A 85 -5.02 9.23 11.21
C TYR A 85 -3.48 9.13 11.22
N LEU A 86 -2.95 8.46 12.24
CA LEU A 86 -1.53 8.10 12.25
C LEU A 86 -1.21 7.18 11.06
N SER A 87 -0.21 7.54 10.26
CA SER A 87 0.18 6.75 9.10
C SER A 87 0.57 5.31 9.46
N SER A 88 1.27 5.10 10.59
CA SER A 88 1.62 3.75 11.05
C SER A 88 0.40 2.92 11.46
N PHE A 89 -0.65 3.56 11.96
CA PHE A 89 -1.92 2.90 12.27
C PHE A 89 -2.63 2.46 10.98
N LEU A 90 -2.74 3.36 10.00
CA LEU A 90 -3.31 3.05 8.69
C LEU A 90 -2.55 1.92 7.97
N ILE A 91 -1.22 1.91 8.02
CA ILE A 91 -0.40 0.86 7.40
C ILE A 91 -0.69 -0.52 8.02
N LYS A 92 -0.82 -0.63 9.35
CA LYS A 92 -1.14 -1.91 10.01
C LYS A 92 -2.49 -2.44 9.53
N LEU A 93 -3.53 -1.61 9.57
CA LEU A 93 -4.87 -2.00 9.12
C LEU A 93 -4.92 -2.31 7.62
N ALA A 94 -4.08 -1.68 6.80
CA ALA A 94 -4.00 -2.00 5.38
C ALA A 94 -3.35 -3.36 5.12
N VAL A 95 -2.36 -3.75 5.93
CA VAL A 95 -1.78 -5.09 5.92
C VAL A 95 -2.84 -6.11 6.35
N ASP A 96 -3.56 -5.86 7.44
CA ASP A 96 -4.64 -6.74 7.91
C ASP A 96 -5.75 -6.89 6.85
N ALA A 97 -6.15 -5.79 6.21
CA ALA A 97 -7.11 -5.80 5.12
C ALA A 97 -6.63 -6.62 3.92
N THR A 98 -5.36 -6.45 3.56
CA THR A 98 -4.76 -7.22 2.47
C THR A 98 -4.77 -8.71 2.77
N ILE A 99 -4.39 -9.11 3.99
CA ILE A 99 -4.41 -10.52 4.42
C ILE A 99 -5.86 -11.05 4.45
N GLY A 100 -6.82 -10.25 4.93
CA GLY A 100 -8.23 -10.63 4.93
C GLY A 100 -8.80 -10.86 3.53
N GLU A 101 -8.39 -10.06 2.54
CA GLU A 101 -8.87 -10.16 1.16
C GLU A 101 -8.10 -11.20 0.32
N TRP A 102 -6.79 -11.35 0.56
CA TRP A 102 -5.91 -12.14 -0.30
C TRP A 102 -5.38 -13.42 0.35
N GLY A 103 -5.62 -13.62 1.65
CA GLY A 103 -5.16 -14.76 2.41
C GLY A 103 -3.71 -14.62 2.90
N THR A 104 -3.00 -15.73 2.96
CA THR A 104 -1.60 -15.77 3.42
C THR A 104 -0.69 -15.06 2.42
N PRO A 105 0.16 -14.11 2.87
CA PRO A 105 1.20 -13.52 2.03
C PRO A 105 2.16 -14.58 1.47
N PRO A 106 2.86 -14.31 0.35
CA PRO A 106 3.87 -15.21 -0.18
C PRO A 106 5.11 -15.24 0.73
N VAL A 107 6.12 -16.05 0.38
CA VAL A 107 7.26 -16.35 1.29
C VAL A 107 8.10 -15.13 1.68
N ASP A 108 8.19 -14.11 0.82
CA ASP A 108 8.82 -12.83 1.15
C ASP A 108 7.80 -11.77 1.64
N GLY A 109 6.60 -12.19 2.05
CA GLY A 109 5.63 -11.37 2.75
C GLY A 109 5.09 -10.19 1.92
N ILE A 110 4.99 -9.03 2.59
CA ILE A 110 4.59 -7.76 1.96
C ILE A 110 5.77 -6.79 2.04
N ILE A 111 6.11 -6.18 0.91
CA ILE A 111 7.25 -5.28 0.76
C ILE A 111 6.86 -3.89 0.26
N THR A 112 7.78 -2.94 0.43
CA THR A 112 7.68 -1.61 -0.17
C THR A 112 9.07 -1.05 -0.42
N TYR A 113 9.17 -0.22 -1.45
CA TYR A 113 10.37 0.52 -1.79
C TYR A 113 10.19 1.99 -1.45
N VAL A 114 11.02 2.50 -0.55
CA VAL A 114 11.03 3.90 -0.14
C VAL A 114 12.20 4.60 -0.84
N ASP A 115 11.92 5.69 -1.55
CA ASP A 115 12.97 6.54 -2.13
C ASP A 115 13.45 7.53 -1.05
N PRO A 116 14.65 7.32 -0.44
CA PRO A 116 15.14 8.22 0.60
C PRO A 116 15.43 9.63 0.07
N LYS A 117 15.56 9.81 -1.25
CA LYS A 117 15.84 11.12 -1.87
C LYS A 117 14.58 11.93 -2.15
N LYS A 118 13.38 11.34 -2.01
CA LYS A 118 12.08 11.98 -2.28
C LYS A 118 11.31 12.33 -1.00
N ILE A 119 11.96 12.27 0.15
CA ILE A 119 11.35 12.53 1.45
C ILE A 119 12.26 13.43 2.29
N ASN A 120 11.65 14.30 3.09
CA ASN A 120 12.37 15.23 3.96
C ASN A 120 12.71 14.62 5.34
N SER A 121 12.25 13.40 5.62
CA SER A 121 12.51 12.72 6.90
C SER A 121 13.93 12.20 6.98
N VAL A 122 14.62 12.49 8.08
CA VAL A 122 15.92 11.89 8.43
C VAL A 122 15.83 10.38 8.67
N ASN A 123 14.62 9.85 8.90
CA ASN A 123 14.34 8.43 9.05
C ASN A 123 13.39 7.96 7.92
N PRO A 124 13.92 7.62 6.74
CA PRO A 124 13.13 7.09 5.64
C PRO A 124 12.25 5.90 6.01
N GLY A 125 10.97 5.96 5.65
CA GLY A 125 10.00 4.91 5.97
C GLY A 125 9.69 4.79 7.47
N CYS A 126 9.87 5.86 8.26
CA CYS A 126 9.57 5.86 9.70
C CYS A 126 8.17 5.32 10.01
N CYS A 127 7.14 5.70 9.24
CA CYS A 127 5.78 5.20 9.42
C CYS A 127 5.67 3.67 9.24
N PHE A 128 6.31 3.12 8.21
CA PHE A 128 6.38 1.66 7.99
C PHE A 128 7.12 0.97 9.14
N LYS A 129 8.28 1.50 9.56
CA LYS A 129 9.03 0.96 10.70
C LYS A 129 8.22 0.95 11.98
N LYS A 130 7.49 2.04 12.27
CA LYS A 130 6.55 2.13 13.39
C LYS A 130 5.33 1.20 13.24
N ALA A 131 5.01 0.81 12.01
CA ALA A 131 4.02 -0.22 11.73
C ALA A 131 4.56 -1.66 11.86
N GLY A 132 5.84 -1.84 12.23
CA GLY A 132 6.45 -3.17 12.41
C GLY A 132 7.27 -3.66 11.21
N TRP A 133 7.44 -2.83 10.18
CA TRP A 133 8.20 -3.22 9.00
C TRP A 133 9.70 -3.16 9.25
N GLN A 134 10.43 -4.13 8.72
CA GLN A 134 11.88 -4.26 8.87
C GLN A 134 12.59 -3.94 7.56
N ARG A 135 13.78 -3.32 7.66
CA ARG A 135 14.61 -3.07 6.49
C ARG A 135 15.39 -4.32 6.13
N ILE A 136 15.23 -4.79 4.90
CA ILE A 136 15.89 -6.02 4.41
C ILE A 136 16.91 -5.76 3.31
N GLY A 137 17.01 -4.54 2.80
CA GLY A 137 18.01 -4.22 1.78
C GLY A 137 17.82 -2.87 1.11
N LYS A 138 18.32 -2.79 -0.12
CA LYS A 138 18.12 -1.68 -1.05
C LYS A 138 18.03 -2.20 -2.48
N SER A 139 17.29 -1.51 -3.34
CA SER A 139 17.28 -1.83 -4.77
C SER A 139 18.64 -1.53 -5.42
N SER A 140 19.12 -2.41 -6.29
CA SER A 140 20.44 -2.31 -6.93
C SER A 140 20.58 -1.09 -7.83
N LYS A 141 19.57 -0.79 -8.64
CA LYS A 141 19.61 0.28 -9.65
C LYS A 141 19.43 1.68 -9.06
N ARG A 142 18.52 1.85 -8.09
CA ARG A 142 18.09 3.17 -7.60
C ARG A 142 18.44 3.44 -6.14
N GLY A 143 18.91 2.43 -5.40
CA GLY A 143 19.21 2.57 -3.97
C GLY A 143 17.97 2.81 -3.10
N LEU A 144 16.77 2.41 -3.57
CA LEU A 144 15.53 2.53 -2.81
C LEU A 144 15.63 1.62 -1.58
N ILE A 145 15.20 2.09 -0.42
CA ILE A 145 15.19 1.29 0.80
C ILE A 145 14.07 0.26 0.70
N LEU A 146 14.43 -1.02 0.82
CA LEU A 146 13.48 -2.12 0.82
C LEU A 146 13.07 -2.44 2.26
N LEU A 147 11.77 -2.34 2.53
CA LEU A 147 11.14 -2.70 3.80
C LEU A 147 10.18 -3.87 3.59
N GLN A 148 10.02 -4.71 4.62
CA GLN A 148 9.21 -5.94 4.60
C GLN A 148 8.41 -6.13 5.90
N VAL A 149 7.26 -6.80 5.81
CA VAL A 149 6.48 -7.31 6.94
C VAL A 149 5.83 -8.65 6.58
N GLY A 150 5.47 -9.45 7.59
CA GLY A 150 4.63 -10.65 7.41
C GLY A 150 5.35 -11.84 6.78
N ARG A 151 6.64 -12.00 7.05
CA ARG A 151 7.39 -13.20 6.66
C ARG A 151 6.89 -14.40 7.48
N GLY A 152 6.55 -15.50 6.80
CA GLY A 152 6.24 -16.81 7.38
C GLY A 152 7.39 -17.77 7.14
#